data_AF-A0A0R3RLU2-F1
#
_entry.id   AF-A0A0R3RLU2-F1
#
_cell.length_a   1.000
_cell.length_b   1.000
_cell.length_c   1.000
_cell.angle_alpha   90.00
_cell.angle_beta   90.00
_cell.angle_gamma   90.00
#
_symmetry.space_group_name_H-M   'P 1'
#
loop_
_entity.id
_entity.type
_entity.pdbx_description
1 polymer ?
#
loop_
_entity_poly.entity_id
_entity_poly.type
_entity_poly.pdbx_seq_one_letter_code
_entity_poly.pdbx_strand_id
1 'polypeptide(L)'
;MWIYVILGLAKMAIARECKNDECEERWPGAICRSGRCACPKDSIRRKSDSNGWICLSLIDASTGMLGPPFTCPLPNGVGYRSILYQNNEPVFCHTVEDNCPKGYECIQSIGLTTKTANGVCCPRKETACLQPVCQSEDGWLIRWYFNGETCESFRWNPEVETSANNFVTKEHCLSYCALVNQSVTQSIKQSTNQSVDKLFIEIIF
;
A
#
# COMPACT_ATOMS: atom_id res chain seq x y z
N MET A 1 -23.75 30.83 45.78
CA MET A 1 -23.22 31.17 44.44
C MET A 1 -22.15 30.13 44.09
N TRP A 2 -22.54 29.07 43.38
CA TRP A 2 -21.70 27.89 43.12
C TRP A 2 -20.87 28.09 41.85
N ILE A 3 -19.54 27.99 41.97
CA ILE A 3 -18.60 28.07 40.85
C ILE A 3 -18.38 26.65 40.36
N TYR A 4 -18.91 26.30 39.18
CA TYR A 4 -18.63 25.05 38.51
C TYR A 4 -17.31 25.15 37.75
N VAL A 5 -16.28 24.48 38.25
CA VAL A 5 -15.02 24.26 37.53
C VAL A 5 -15.24 23.07 36.58
N ILE A 6 -15.39 23.35 35.28
CA ILE A 6 -15.41 22.33 34.23
C ILE A 6 -13.95 21.90 33.98
N LEU A 7 -13.52 20.81 34.62
CA LEU A 7 -12.29 20.12 34.25
C LEU A 7 -12.53 19.33 32.95
N GLY A 8 -12.06 19.88 31.83
CA GLY A 8 -12.00 19.17 30.56
C GLY A 8 -11.02 18.00 30.65
N LEU A 9 -11.54 16.78 30.75
CA LEU A 9 -10.76 15.55 30.60
C LEU A 9 -10.35 15.42 29.12
N ALA A 10 -9.21 16.00 28.76
CA ALA A 10 -8.53 15.64 27.53
C ALA A 10 -8.20 14.15 27.62
N LYS A 11 -8.89 13.31 26.83
CA LYS A 11 -8.49 11.92 26.59
C LYS A 11 -7.15 11.98 25.86
N MET A 12 -6.06 11.97 26.62
CA MET A 12 -4.74 11.64 26.12
C MET A 12 -4.85 10.21 25.60
N ALA A 13 -5.09 10.05 24.31
CA ALA A 13 -4.92 8.77 23.65
C ALA A 13 -3.43 8.43 23.80
N ILE A 14 -3.12 7.58 24.77
CA ILE A 14 -1.78 7.01 24.92
C ILE A 14 -1.49 6.32 23.59
N ALA A 15 -0.58 6.88 22.80
CA ALA A 15 -0.16 6.27 21.56
C ALA A 15 0.39 4.90 21.93
N ARG A 16 -0.34 3.83 21.55
CA ARG A 16 0.10 2.47 21.76
C ARG A 16 1.47 2.33 21.12
N GLU A 17 2.48 2.00 21.91
CA GLU A 17 3.83 1.75 21.41
C GLU A 17 3.77 0.60 20.40
N CYS A 18 4.43 0.78 19.25
CA CYS A 18 4.57 -0.30 18.28
C CYS A 18 5.45 -1.43 18.84
N LYS A 19 5.33 -2.61 18.23
CA LYS A 19 6.30 -3.69 18.36
C LYS A 19 7.01 -3.94 17.03
N ASN A 20 8.16 -4.62 17.08
CA ASN A 20 8.96 -4.87 15.86
C ASN A 20 8.24 -5.81 14.89
N ASP A 21 7.57 -6.84 15.38
CA ASP A 21 6.71 -7.74 14.59
C ASP A 21 5.59 -6.97 13.86
N GLU A 22 4.90 -6.06 14.56
CA GLU A 22 3.87 -5.21 13.94
C GLU A 22 4.43 -4.33 12.80
N CYS A 23 5.68 -3.87 12.92
CA CYS A 23 6.33 -3.08 11.88
C CYS A 23 6.82 -3.94 10.71
N GLU A 24 7.43 -5.09 10.99
CA GLU A 24 7.94 -6.06 10.02
C GLU A 24 6.82 -6.59 9.13
N GLU A 25 5.65 -6.87 9.71
CA GLU A 25 4.45 -7.29 8.96
C GLU A 25 3.96 -6.21 7.99
N ARG A 26 4.15 -4.93 8.33
CA ARG A 26 3.70 -3.81 7.51
C ARG A 26 4.69 -3.48 6.40
N TRP A 27 5.98 -3.54 6.70
CA TRP A 27 7.07 -3.30 5.76
C TRP A 27 8.26 -4.19 6.15
N PRO A 28 8.66 -5.15 5.30
CA PRO A 28 9.79 -6.04 5.60
C PRO A 28 11.07 -5.26 5.92
N GLY A 29 11.71 -5.61 7.04
CA GLY A 29 12.87 -4.95 7.62
C GLY A 29 12.58 -3.69 8.45
N ALA A 30 11.32 -3.29 8.64
CA ALA A 30 10.97 -2.13 9.45
C ALA A 30 11.02 -2.46 10.94
N ILE A 31 11.54 -1.52 11.74
CA ILE A 31 11.70 -1.69 13.19
C ILE A 31 10.90 -0.64 13.96
N CYS A 32 10.44 -0.98 15.16
CA CYS A 32 9.84 -0.01 16.06
C CYS A 32 10.93 0.82 16.74
N ARG A 33 10.88 2.15 16.54
CA ARG A 33 11.81 3.10 17.16
C ARG A 33 11.03 4.26 17.76
N SER A 34 11.18 4.45 19.07
CA SER A 34 10.49 5.52 19.81
C SER A 34 8.96 5.51 19.61
N GLY A 35 8.37 4.32 19.67
CA GLY A 35 6.92 4.12 19.50
C GLY A 35 6.40 4.32 18.08
N ARG A 36 7.27 4.38 17.04
CA ARG A 36 6.87 4.48 15.63
C ARG A 36 7.66 3.51 14.74
N CYS A 37 7.01 2.92 13.74
CA CYS A 37 7.70 2.13 12.74
C CYS A 37 8.65 3.01 11.91
N ALA A 38 9.92 2.65 11.90
CA ALA A 38 10.97 3.23 11.08
C ALA A 38 11.23 2.30 9.89
N CYS A 39 11.36 2.90 8.71
CA CYS A 39 11.65 2.15 7.49
C CYS A 39 13.04 1.49 7.56
N PRO A 40 13.22 0.35 6.85
CA PRO A 40 14.51 -0.33 6.77
C PRO A 40 15.62 0.55 6.20
N LYS A 41 16.87 0.10 6.32
CA LYS A 41 18.01 0.75 5.66
C LYS A 41 17.76 0.87 4.15
N ASP A 42 18.33 1.90 3.53
CA ASP A 42 18.27 2.12 2.09
C ASP A 42 16.84 2.27 1.55
N SER A 43 15.96 2.81 2.40
CA SER A 43 14.60 3.17 2.06
C SER A 43 14.21 4.53 2.64
N ILE A 44 13.21 5.18 2.05
CA ILE A 44 12.69 6.47 2.49
C ILE A 44 11.21 6.38 2.84
N ARG A 45 10.84 7.02 3.95
CA ARG A 45 9.45 7.06 4.42
C ARG A 45 8.65 8.09 3.62
N ARG A 46 7.52 7.69 3.03
CA ARG A 46 6.58 8.58 2.35
C ARG A 46 5.16 8.42 2.89
N LYS A 47 4.35 9.46 2.69
CA LYS A 47 2.92 9.43 3.00
C LYS A 47 2.20 8.76 1.83
N SER A 48 1.28 7.87 2.16
CA SER A 48 0.28 7.25 1.29
C SER A 48 -1.08 7.51 1.93
N ASP A 49 -2.08 7.78 1.11
CA ASP A 49 -3.43 8.03 1.58
C ASP A 49 -4.11 6.74 2.00
N SER A 50 -3.84 5.65 1.27
CA SER A 50 -4.42 4.33 1.57
C SER A 50 -3.69 3.55 2.65
N ASN A 51 -2.36 3.71 2.75
CA ASN A 51 -1.49 2.89 3.60
C ASN A 51 -0.78 3.69 4.71
N GLY A 52 -1.10 4.97 4.87
CA GLY A 52 -0.51 5.80 5.91
C GLY A 52 0.97 6.09 5.65
N TRP A 53 1.87 5.51 6.43
CA TRP A 53 3.31 5.62 6.18
C TRP A 53 3.82 4.39 5.45
N ILE A 54 4.51 4.63 4.35
CA ILE A 54 5.06 3.62 3.46
C ILE A 54 6.59 3.76 3.34
N CYS A 55 7.26 2.69 2.95
CA CYS A 55 8.71 2.67 2.76
C CYS A 55 9.03 2.43 1.29
N LEU A 56 9.67 3.42 0.65
CA LEU A 56 10.13 3.32 -0.74
C LEU A 56 11.60 2.88 -0.74
N SER A 57 11.92 1.80 -1.44
CA SER A 57 13.33 1.38 -1.62
C SER A 57 14.09 2.43 -2.43
N LEU A 58 15.30 2.75 -1.99
CA LEU A 58 16.26 3.57 -2.74
C LEU A 58 17.11 2.73 -3.69
N ILE A 59 17.18 1.42 -3.45
CA ILE A 59 18.06 0.50 -4.17
C ILE A 59 17.26 -0.31 -5.17
N ASP A 60 17.73 -0.31 -6.41
CA ASP A 60 17.19 -1.13 -7.49
C ASP A 60 17.52 -2.61 -7.27
N ALA A 61 16.50 -3.47 -7.35
CA ALA A 61 16.66 -4.88 -7.03
C ALA A 61 17.46 -5.68 -8.07
N SER A 62 17.62 -5.14 -9.30
CA SER A 62 18.43 -5.79 -10.34
C SER A 62 19.92 -5.45 -10.20
N THR A 63 20.24 -4.19 -9.92
CA THR A 63 21.61 -3.68 -9.92
C THR A 63 22.23 -3.58 -8.53
N GLY A 64 21.42 -3.51 -7.46
CA GLY A 64 21.90 -3.19 -6.12
C GLY A 64 22.41 -1.74 -5.97
N MET A 65 22.17 -0.89 -6.97
CA MET A 65 22.55 0.52 -6.99
C MET A 65 21.33 1.42 -6.70
N LEU A 66 21.56 2.73 -6.56
CA LEU A 66 20.46 3.68 -6.44
C LEU A 66 19.52 3.61 -7.65
N GLY A 67 18.24 3.36 -7.40
CA GLY A 67 17.21 3.30 -8.42
C GLY A 67 16.71 4.69 -8.87
N PRO A 68 15.77 4.73 -9.82
CA PRO A 68 15.17 5.98 -10.28
C PRO A 68 14.50 6.77 -9.16
N PRO A 69 14.44 8.12 -9.28
CA PRO A 69 13.85 8.99 -8.27
C PRO A 69 12.33 8.82 -8.13
N PHE A 70 11.66 8.22 -9.10
CA PHE A 70 10.22 7.93 -9.06
C PHE A 70 10.03 6.42 -8.86
N THR A 71 9.35 6.02 -7.78
CA THR A 71 9.16 4.60 -7.47
C THR A 71 7.91 4.38 -6.64
N CYS A 72 7.24 3.26 -6.89
CA CYS A 72 6.15 2.77 -6.05
C CYS A 72 6.66 1.86 -4.92
N PRO A 73 5.84 1.59 -3.90
CA PRO A 73 6.28 0.81 -2.74
C PRO A 73 6.59 -0.66 -3.06
N LEU A 74 5.91 -1.19 -4.08
CA LEU A 74 5.99 -2.58 -4.53
C LEU A 74 6.24 -2.64 -6.04
N PRO A 75 7.05 -3.58 -6.56
CA PRO A 75 7.93 -4.46 -5.81
C PRO A 75 9.04 -3.68 -5.11
N ASN A 76 9.46 -4.15 -3.94
CA ASN A 76 10.59 -3.54 -3.24
C ASN A 76 11.85 -3.55 -4.15
N GLY A 77 12.31 -2.34 -4.46
CA GLY A 77 13.50 -2.05 -5.25
C GLY A 77 13.26 -1.61 -6.69
N VAL A 78 12.27 -2.18 -7.39
CA VAL A 78 12.00 -1.83 -8.80
C VAL A 78 10.64 -1.17 -9.00
N GLY A 79 10.10 -0.55 -7.95
CA GLY A 79 8.78 0.06 -7.97
C GLY A 79 8.57 1.12 -9.06
N TYR A 80 9.60 1.56 -9.78
CA TYR A 80 9.46 2.39 -10.98
C TYR A 80 8.83 1.66 -12.17
N ARG A 81 8.98 0.32 -12.23
CA ARG A 81 8.38 -0.53 -13.27
C ARG A 81 6.91 -0.86 -12.97
N SER A 82 6.45 -0.63 -11.75
CA SER A 82 5.06 -0.82 -11.33
C SER A 82 4.26 0.48 -11.24
N ILE A 83 4.86 1.61 -11.63
CA ILE A 83 4.15 2.88 -11.84
C ILE A 83 3.07 2.67 -12.90
N LEU A 84 1.97 3.42 -12.81
CA LEU A 84 0.99 3.46 -13.89
C LEU A 84 1.60 4.05 -15.17
N TYR A 85 1.54 3.30 -16.27
CA TYR A 85 1.86 3.80 -17.60
C TYR A 85 0.58 4.04 -18.41
N GLN A 86 0.52 5.16 -19.13
CA GLN A 86 -0.51 5.46 -20.13
C GLN A 86 0.18 5.87 -21.42
N ASN A 87 -0.19 5.25 -22.54
CA ASN A 87 0.47 5.46 -23.83
C ASN A 87 1.99 5.26 -23.76
N ASN A 88 2.44 4.27 -22.98
CA ASN A 88 3.86 3.95 -22.76
C ASN A 88 4.68 5.01 -22.00
N GLU A 89 4.02 6.00 -21.39
CA GLU A 89 4.65 7.04 -20.57
C GLU A 89 4.19 6.93 -19.10
N PRO A 90 5.07 7.17 -18.11
CA PRO A 90 4.71 7.12 -16.71
C PRO A 90 3.74 8.27 -16.35
N VAL A 91 2.70 7.95 -15.59
CA VAL A 91 1.71 8.93 -15.16
C VAL A 91 2.20 9.66 -13.91
N PHE A 92 2.59 10.91 -14.10
CA PHE A 92 2.98 11.82 -13.03
C PHE A 92 1.76 12.48 -12.37
N CYS A 93 1.92 12.81 -11.09
CA CYS A 93 0.86 13.38 -10.27
C CYS A 93 1.36 14.46 -9.32
N HIS A 94 0.40 15.19 -8.74
CA HIS A 94 0.65 16.15 -7.68
C HIS A 94 -0.01 15.70 -6.37
N THR A 95 0.77 15.52 -5.31
CA THR A 95 0.31 14.93 -4.02
C THR A 95 -0.79 15.70 -3.31
N VAL A 96 -1.03 16.96 -3.69
CA VAL A 96 -2.10 17.79 -3.12
C VAL A 96 -3.43 17.60 -3.85
N GLU A 97 -3.37 17.36 -5.16
CA GLU A 97 -4.57 17.26 -6.00
C GLU A 97 -5.00 15.79 -6.21
N ASP A 98 -4.05 14.85 -6.09
CA ASP A 98 -4.21 13.42 -6.39
C ASP A 98 -5.00 13.18 -7.69
N ASN A 99 -4.40 13.57 -8.81
CA ASN A 99 -4.96 13.38 -10.16
C ASN A 99 -4.78 11.95 -10.71
N CYS A 100 -4.52 10.97 -9.84
CA CYS A 100 -4.39 9.58 -10.23
C CYS A 100 -5.76 8.94 -10.50
N PRO A 101 -5.86 8.03 -11.49
CA PRO A 101 -7.12 7.34 -11.77
C PRO A 101 -7.52 6.41 -10.63
N LYS A 102 -8.79 5.97 -10.65
CA LYS A 102 -9.34 5.04 -9.65
C LYS A 102 -8.47 3.79 -9.53
N GLY A 103 -8.20 3.39 -8.28
CA GLY A 103 -7.32 2.26 -7.97
C GLY A 103 -5.83 2.64 -7.91
N TYR A 104 -5.49 3.90 -8.15
CA TYR A 104 -4.14 4.45 -8.01
C TYR A 104 -4.14 5.61 -7.01
N GLU A 105 -2.97 5.91 -6.47
CA GLU A 105 -2.74 7.03 -5.57
C GLU A 105 -1.43 7.73 -5.89
N CYS A 106 -1.38 9.03 -5.65
CA CYS A 106 -0.17 9.80 -5.89
C CYS A 106 0.87 9.58 -4.79
N ILE A 107 2.00 8.99 -5.14
CA ILE A 107 3.14 8.82 -4.23
C ILE A 107 4.24 9.80 -4.59
N GLN A 108 4.67 10.58 -3.60
CA GLN A 108 5.71 11.58 -3.78
C GLN A 108 7.04 10.95 -4.20
N SER A 109 7.61 11.46 -5.27
CA SER A 109 8.91 11.04 -5.79
C SER A 109 10.07 11.54 -4.92
N ILE A 110 11.22 10.89 -5.08
CA ILE A 110 12.48 11.17 -4.42
C ILE A 110 13.25 12.19 -5.27
N GLY A 111 13.06 13.48 -4.99
CA GLY A 111 13.84 14.54 -5.64
C GLY A 111 13.29 15.05 -6.97
N LEU A 112 12.18 14.49 -7.48
CA LEU A 112 11.42 15.11 -8.56
C LEU A 112 10.34 16.03 -7.97
N THR A 113 10.48 17.33 -8.20
CA THR A 113 9.46 18.32 -7.86
C THR A 113 9.48 19.41 -8.92
N THR A 114 8.39 19.49 -9.66
CA THR A 114 8.16 20.48 -10.72
C THR A 114 6.88 21.27 -10.41
N LYS A 115 6.58 22.29 -11.22
CA LYS A 115 5.31 23.02 -11.08
C LYS A 115 4.07 22.15 -11.33
N THR A 116 4.21 21.08 -12.11
CA THR A 116 3.08 20.27 -12.59
C THR A 116 3.03 18.89 -11.95
N ALA A 117 4.10 18.44 -11.31
CA ALA A 117 4.15 17.13 -10.66
C ALA A 117 5.26 17.04 -9.60
N ASN A 118 4.97 16.31 -8.54
CA ASN A 118 5.93 15.95 -7.48
C ASN A 118 5.87 14.46 -7.09
N GLY A 119 5.09 13.67 -7.82
CA GLY A 119 4.86 12.26 -7.56
C GLY A 119 4.52 11.47 -8.82
N VAL A 120 4.28 10.18 -8.62
CA VAL A 120 3.83 9.23 -9.65
C VAL A 120 2.63 8.42 -9.14
N CYS A 121 1.78 8.00 -10.07
CA CYS A 121 0.60 7.20 -9.74
C CYS A 121 0.98 5.74 -9.48
N CYS A 122 0.82 5.32 -8.24
CA CYS A 122 1.11 3.97 -7.78
C CYS A 122 -0.18 3.19 -7.51
N PRO A 123 -0.21 1.88 -7.80
CA PRO A 123 -1.39 1.07 -7.55
C PRO A 123 -1.70 1.02 -6.05
N ARG A 124 -2.97 1.23 -5.70
CA ARG A 124 -3.49 0.99 -4.35
C ARG A 124 -3.55 -0.52 -4.07
N LYS A 125 -3.74 -0.92 -2.81
CA LYS A 125 -3.80 -2.33 -2.41
C LYS A 125 -4.81 -3.14 -3.23
N GLU A 126 -5.99 -2.58 -3.49
CA GLU A 126 -7.06 -3.22 -4.24
C GLU A 126 -6.71 -3.46 -5.71
N THR A 127 -5.81 -2.66 -6.27
CA THR A 127 -5.30 -2.84 -7.63
C THR A 127 -4.09 -3.76 -7.62
N ALA A 128 -3.13 -3.52 -6.73
CA ALA A 128 -1.90 -4.27 -6.60
C ALA A 128 -2.17 -5.76 -6.35
N CYS A 129 -3.06 -6.11 -5.41
CA CYS A 129 -3.37 -7.50 -5.07
C CYS A 129 -4.12 -8.27 -6.17
N LEU A 130 -4.67 -7.58 -7.18
CA LEU A 130 -5.37 -8.18 -8.33
C LEU A 130 -4.51 -8.23 -9.59
N GLN A 131 -3.33 -7.62 -9.59
CA GLN A 131 -2.44 -7.66 -10.74
C GLN A 131 -1.89 -9.08 -10.97
N PRO A 132 -1.64 -9.46 -12.23
CA PRO A 132 -1.07 -10.76 -12.55
C PRO A 132 0.34 -10.90 -11.99
N VAL A 133 0.75 -12.14 -11.74
CA VAL A 133 2.12 -12.47 -11.37
C VAL A 133 3.02 -12.39 -12.60
N CYS A 134 4.11 -11.64 -12.51
CA CYS A 134 5.14 -11.56 -13.56
C CYS A 134 6.24 -12.58 -13.27
N GLN A 135 5.89 -13.87 -13.35
CA GLN A 135 6.87 -14.95 -13.19
C GLN A 135 7.72 -15.09 -14.45
N SER A 136 9.02 -15.32 -14.27
CA SER A 136 9.96 -15.56 -15.37
C SER A 136 10.77 -16.84 -15.15
N GLU A 137 11.12 -17.53 -16.23
CA GLU A 137 11.90 -18.78 -16.17
C GLU A 137 13.32 -18.53 -15.64
N ASP A 138 13.89 -17.37 -15.99
CA ASP A 138 15.19 -16.88 -15.53
C ASP A 138 15.15 -16.22 -14.14
N GLY A 139 14.01 -16.24 -13.44
CA GLY A 139 13.84 -15.56 -12.16
C GLY A 139 14.71 -16.13 -11.04
N TRP A 140 15.50 -15.26 -10.39
CA TRP A 140 16.41 -15.62 -9.30
C TRP A 140 15.97 -15.14 -7.91
N LEU A 141 15.05 -14.17 -7.84
CA LEU A 141 14.50 -13.72 -6.56
C LEU A 141 13.22 -14.49 -6.23
N ILE A 142 13.19 -15.09 -5.04
CA ILE A 142 11.97 -15.69 -4.51
C ILE A 142 11.12 -14.59 -3.88
N ARG A 143 9.91 -14.43 -4.37
CA ARG A 143 8.93 -13.43 -3.94
C ARG A 143 7.59 -14.10 -3.67
N TRP A 144 6.66 -13.34 -3.11
CA TRP A 144 5.31 -13.78 -2.82
C TRP A 144 4.31 -12.95 -3.63
N TYR A 145 3.24 -13.57 -4.11
CA TYR A 145 2.12 -12.90 -4.76
C TYR A 145 0.81 -13.40 -4.14
N PHE A 146 -0.22 -12.57 -4.18
CA PHE A 146 -1.56 -12.95 -3.72
C PHE A 146 -2.34 -13.56 -4.89
N ASN A 147 -2.82 -14.79 -4.70
CA ASN A 147 -3.56 -15.54 -5.73
C ASN A 147 -5.09 -15.34 -5.66
N GLY A 148 -5.57 -14.43 -4.80
CA GLY A 148 -7.00 -14.21 -4.54
C GLY A 148 -7.52 -14.91 -3.29
N GLU A 149 -6.79 -15.87 -2.73
CA GLU A 149 -7.14 -16.58 -1.48
C GLU A 149 -6.01 -16.49 -0.46
N THR A 150 -4.78 -16.74 -0.89
CA THR A 150 -3.58 -16.81 -0.07
C THR A 150 -2.37 -16.24 -0.81
N CYS A 151 -1.23 -16.20 -0.12
CA CYS A 151 0.04 -15.81 -0.70
C CYS A 151 0.90 -17.03 -1.03
N GLU A 152 1.34 -17.11 -2.29
CA GLU A 152 2.18 -18.16 -2.84
C GLU A 152 3.52 -17.61 -3.31
N SER A 153 4.56 -18.44 -3.29
CA SER A 153 5.89 -18.04 -3.74
C SER A 153 6.08 -18.22 -5.24
N PHE A 154 6.87 -17.35 -5.86
CA PHE A 154 7.23 -17.41 -7.27
C PHE A 154 8.66 -16.91 -7.49
N ARG A 155 9.21 -17.23 -8.67
CA ARG A 155 10.52 -16.74 -9.13
C ARG A 155 10.34 -15.48 -9.96
N TRP A 156 11.10 -14.45 -9.63
CA TRP A 156 11.00 -13.15 -10.27
C TRP A 156 12.37 -12.64 -10.73
N ASN A 157 12.44 -12.20 -12.00
CA ASN A 157 13.57 -11.46 -12.55
C ASN A 157 13.30 -9.94 -12.42
N PRO A 158 14.10 -9.19 -11.64
CA PRO A 158 13.98 -7.75 -11.47
C PRO A 158 14.34 -6.89 -12.70
N GLU A 159 14.95 -7.45 -13.73
CA GLU A 159 15.34 -6.74 -14.97
C GLU A 159 14.20 -6.64 -15.99
N VAL A 160 13.18 -7.48 -15.87
CA VAL A 160 12.05 -7.57 -16.81
C VAL A 160 10.79 -6.88 -16.26
N GLU A 161 9.66 -7.10 -16.93
CA GLU A 161 8.36 -6.60 -16.49
C GLU A 161 7.99 -7.10 -15.09
N THR A 162 7.24 -6.26 -14.36
CA THR A 162 6.82 -6.57 -13.00
C THR A 162 5.46 -5.96 -12.70
N SER A 163 4.81 -6.47 -11.66
CA SER A 163 3.58 -5.92 -11.12
C SER A 163 3.77 -5.61 -9.64
N ALA A 164 2.86 -4.80 -9.06
CA ALA A 164 2.84 -4.52 -7.64
C ALA A 164 2.37 -5.73 -6.80
N ASN A 165 1.86 -6.80 -7.42
CA ASN A 165 1.57 -8.08 -6.76
C ASN A 165 2.88 -8.88 -6.51
N ASN A 166 3.82 -8.27 -5.80
CA ASN A 166 5.17 -8.81 -5.62
C ASN A 166 5.74 -8.35 -4.27
N PHE A 167 5.76 -9.29 -3.33
CA PHE A 167 6.10 -9.07 -1.94
C PHE A 167 7.36 -9.84 -1.55
N VAL A 168 8.13 -9.27 -0.62
CA VAL A 168 9.37 -9.90 -0.13
C VAL A 168 9.08 -11.08 0.80
N THR A 169 8.07 -10.96 1.66
CA THR A 169 7.69 -11.98 2.65
C THR A 169 6.23 -12.38 2.49
N LYS A 170 5.90 -13.60 2.92
CA LYS A 170 4.53 -14.11 2.91
C LYS A 170 3.64 -13.28 3.84
N GLU A 171 4.18 -12.91 4.98
CA GLU A 171 3.51 -12.14 6.03
C GLU A 171 3.11 -10.77 5.53
N HIS A 172 4.00 -10.06 4.81
CA HIS A 172 3.67 -8.78 4.19
C HIS A 172 2.62 -8.93 3.10
N CYS A 173 2.70 -9.97 2.27
CA CYS A 173 1.67 -10.24 1.26
C CYS A 173 0.29 -10.46 1.92
N LEU A 174 0.23 -11.28 2.98
CA LEU A 174 -1.02 -11.57 3.69
C LEU A 174 -1.56 -10.33 4.40
N SER A 175 -0.71 -9.59 5.11
CA SER A 175 -1.13 -8.37 5.82
C SER A 175 -1.64 -7.29 4.85
N TYR A 176 -1.03 -7.20 3.67
CA TYR A 176 -1.37 -6.21 2.64
C TYR A 176 -2.64 -6.59 1.85
N CYS A 177 -2.79 -7.87 1.47
CA CYS A 177 -3.85 -8.31 0.56
C CYS A 177 -5.04 -9.03 1.23
N ALA A 178 -4.85 -9.79 2.31
CA ALA A 178 -5.92 -10.65 2.84
C ALA A 178 -7.16 -9.87 3.32
N LEU A 179 -6.98 -8.62 3.75
CA LEU A 179 -8.08 -7.74 4.18
C LEU A 179 -8.82 -7.09 3.01
N VAL A 180 -8.27 -7.09 1.80
CA VAL A 180 -8.93 -6.54 0.60
C VAL A 180 -10.18 -7.37 0.27
N ASN A 181 -10.09 -8.70 0.39
CA ASN A 181 -11.24 -9.57 0.20
C ASN A 181 -12.36 -9.33 1.23
N GLN A 182 -12.02 -9.02 2.48
CA GLN A 182 -13.04 -8.76 3.50
C GLN A 182 -13.86 -7.49 3.21
N SER A 183 -13.24 -6.44 2.64
CA SER A 183 -13.97 -5.23 2.24
C SER A 183 -14.92 -5.44 1.05
N VAL A 184 -14.60 -6.35 0.13
CA VAL A 184 -15.50 -6.76 -0.96
C VAL A 184 -16.67 -7.59 -0.42
N THR A 185 -16.41 -8.52 0.51
CA THR A 185 -17.48 -9.32 1.12
C THR A 185 -18.37 -8.50 2.06
N GLN A 186 -17.84 -7.47 2.73
CA GLN A 186 -18.62 -6.58 3.59
C GLN A 186 -19.54 -5.64 2.79
N SER A 187 -19.07 -5.14 1.64
CA SER A 187 -19.90 -4.34 0.72
C SER A 187 -21.01 -5.17 0.07
N ILE A 188 -20.78 -6.47 -0.22
CA ILE A 188 -21.82 -7.40 -0.68
C ILE A 188 -22.80 -7.80 0.45
N LYS A 189 -22.33 -7.92 1.70
CA LYS A 189 -23.21 -8.16 2.87
C LYS A 189 -24.08 -6.95 3.23
N GLN A 190 -23.57 -5.73 3.02
CA GLN A 190 -24.36 -4.51 3.19
C GLN A 190 -25.43 -4.35 2.10
N SER A 191 -25.13 -4.69 0.84
CA SER A 191 -26.13 -4.62 -0.24
C SER A 191 -27.23 -5.69 -0.13
N THR A 192 -26.92 -6.86 0.41
CA THR A 192 -27.91 -7.92 0.66
C THR A 192 -28.79 -7.63 1.87
N ASN A 193 -28.27 -7.08 2.96
CA ASN A 193 -29.09 -6.66 4.11
C ASN A 193 -30.05 -5.50 3.78
N GLN A 194 -29.65 -4.57 2.89
CA GLN A 194 -30.52 -3.49 2.44
C GLN A 194 -31.69 -3.97 1.55
N SER A 195 -31.57 -5.15 0.94
CA SER A 195 -32.65 -5.77 0.17
C SER A 195 -33.66 -6.53 1.03
N VAL A 196 -33.26 -7.04 2.21
CA VAL A 196 -34.16 -7.77 3.12
C VAL A 196 -35.01 -6.80 3.94
N ASP A 197 -34.44 -5.66 4.36
CA ASP A 197 -35.17 -4.61 5.09
C ASP A 197 -36.25 -3.93 4.22
N LYS A 198 -36.09 -3.94 2.89
CA LYS A 198 -37.08 -3.40 1.95
C LYS A 198 -38.27 -4.33 1.72
N LEU A 199 -38.08 -5.65 1.89
CA LEU A 199 -39.16 -6.63 1.71
C LEU A 199 -40.06 -6.76 2.96
N PHE A 200 -39.54 -6.42 4.15
CA PHE A 200 -40.33 -6.43 5.39
C PHE A 200 -41.25 -5.21 5.55
N ILE A 201 -40.99 -4.11 4.84
CA ILE A 201 -41.82 -2.90 4.91
C ILE A 201 -43.03 -2.97 3.95
N GLU A 202 -43.01 -3.81 2.91
CA GLU A 202 -44.15 -3.98 1.99
C GLU A 202 -45.18 -5.05 2.41
N ILE A 203 -45.01 -5.71 3.56
CA ILE A 203 -45.98 -6.70 4.10
C ILE A 203 -46.80 -6.15 5.28
N ILE A 204 -46.51 -4.93 5.74
CA ILE A 204 -47.32 -4.23 6.74
C ILE A 204 -47.75 -2.88 6.18
N PHE A 205 -48.63 -2.89 5.16
CA PHE A 205 -49.67 -1.89 4.90
C PHE A 205 -50.68 -2.46 3.91
#